data_AF-A0A365QR72-F1
#
_entry.id   AF-A0A365QR72-F1
#
_cell.length_a   1.000
_cell.length_b   1.000
_cell.length_c   1.000
_cell.angle_alpha   90.00
_cell.angle_beta   90.00
_cell.angle_gamma   90.00
#
_symmetry.space_group_name_H-M   'P 1'
#
loop_
_entity.id
_entity.type
_entity.pdbx_description
1 polymer ?
#
loop_
_entity_poly.entity_id
_entity_poly.type
_entity_poly.pdbx_seq_one_letter_code
_entity_poly.pdbx_strand_id
1 'polypeptide(L)'
;MENESDQLTVDETLEAETIEALRRLFDNDPVPDRTTPAERRESSTMIGEVTDTHHPDAMGLIRVKWALRDDTTCERWLECVDGVKPRIGDRVLLQSPANWPEYLIAGLLMRKGHGDPVQPVVEPAMALSLEAGKCVQIADASGCPLLQVRASPDGPVVTLLNRNVNIEVAGKLRLSAQSLELEGGRGGVDIRTEADTVVRSRYVRLN
;
A
#
# COMPACT_ATOMS: atom_id res chain seq x y z
N MET A 1 4.01 -70.00 -42.16
CA MET A 1 4.71 -69.78 -40.88
C MET A 1 5.71 -68.66 -41.15
N GLU A 2 5.20 -67.47 -41.41
CA GLU A 2 5.95 -66.27 -41.82
C GLU A 2 5.07 -65.11 -41.37
N ASN A 3 5.51 -64.34 -40.36
CA ASN A 3 5.01 -63.02 -39.90
C ASN A 3 5.24 -62.79 -38.38
N GLU A 4 6.41 -63.15 -37.85
CA GLU A 4 6.83 -62.70 -36.50
C GLU A 4 8.22 -62.03 -36.54
N SER A 5 9.08 -62.38 -37.50
CA SER A 5 10.41 -61.79 -37.64
C SER A 5 10.42 -60.39 -38.26
N ASP A 6 9.36 -60.00 -38.98
CA ASP A 6 9.25 -58.69 -39.66
C ASP A 6 8.64 -57.60 -38.76
N GLN A 7 8.00 -57.96 -37.65
CA GLN A 7 7.46 -56.98 -36.68
C GLN A 7 8.52 -56.52 -35.67
N LEU A 8 9.43 -57.41 -35.25
CA LEU A 8 10.52 -57.08 -34.33
C LEU A 8 11.56 -56.12 -34.94
N THR A 9 11.85 -56.26 -36.23
CA THR A 9 12.81 -55.39 -36.95
C THR A 9 12.24 -54.01 -37.26
N VAL A 10 10.92 -53.90 -37.44
CA VAL A 10 10.23 -52.60 -37.65
C VAL A 10 10.16 -51.81 -36.34
N ASP A 11 9.96 -52.49 -35.20
CA ASP A 11 9.90 -51.83 -33.88
C ASP A 11 11.29 -51.31 -33.45
N GLU A 12 12.35 -52.09 -33.65
CA GLU A 12 13.74 -51.67 -33.36
C GLU A 12 14.22 -50.52 -34.25
N THR A 13 13.75 -50.45 -35.50
CA THR A 13 14.10 -49.34 -36.42
C THR A 13 13.34 -48.05 -36.08
N LEU A 14 12.08 -48.15 -35.66
CA LEU A 14 11.30 -47.01 -35.15
C LEU A 14 11.85 -46.47 -33.82
N GLU A 15 12.33 -47.32 -32.92
CA GLU A 15 13.01 -46.90 -31.69
C GLU A 15 14.34 -46.21 -32.00
N ALA A 16 15.13 -46.74 -32.92
CA ALA A 16 16.39 -46.12 -33.34
C ALA A 16 16.17 -44.74 -33.98
N GLU A 17 15.16 -44.59 -34.84
CA GLU A 17 14.81 -43.29 -35.44
C GLU A 17 14.29 -42.30 -34.39
N THR A 18 13.56 -42.77 -33.37
CA THR A 18 13.07 -41.93 -32.28
C THR A 18 14.21 -41.45 -31.38
N ILE A 19 15.18 -42.32 -31.08
CA ILE A 19 16.38 -41.98 -30.32
C ILE A 19 17.25 -40.98 -31.10
N GLU A 20 17.38 -41.14 -32.41
CA GLU A 20 18.11 -40.22 -33.29
C GLU A 20 17.39 -38.85 -33.37
N ALA A 21 16.06 -38.84 -33.43
CA ALA A 21 15.26 -37.63 -33.39
C ALA A 21 15.37 -36.88 -32.05
N LEU A 22 15.40 -37.60 -30.93
CA LEU A 22 15.64 -37.04 -29.61
C LEU A 22 17.06 -36.49 -29.48
N ARG A 23 18.08 -37.20 -29.99
CA ARG A 23 19.45 -36.68 -30.03
C ARG A 23 19.55 -35.40 -30.84
N ARG A 24 18.89 -35.31 -31.99
CA ARG A 24 18.81 -34.05 -32.76
C ARG A 24 18.07 -32.94 -32.02
N LEU A 25 17.13 -33.27 -31.13
CA LEU A 25 16.45 -32.26 -30.31
C LEU A 25 17.40 -31.67 -29.25
N PHE A 26 18.26 -32.50 -28.66
CA PHE A 26 19.26 -32.10 -27.66
C PHE A 26 20.56 -31.54 -28.25
N ASP A 27 20.92 -31.91 -29.48
CA ASP A 27 22.06 -31.33 -30.22
C ASP A 27 21.71 -29.96 -30.84
N ASN A 28 20.41 -29.64 -31.00
CA ASN A 28 19.93 -28.33 -31.41
C ASN A 28 19.63 -27.40 -30.23
N ASP A 29 19.97 -27.79 -29.00
CA ASP A 29 20.06 -26.81 -27.93
C ASP A 29 21.21 -25.85 -28.32
N PRO A 30 20.96 -24.55 -28.52
CA PRO A 30 22.05 -23.62 -28.77
C PRO A 30 22.97 -23.70 -27.55
N VAL A 31 24.18 -24.21 -27.77
CA VAL A 31 25.29 -24.07 -26.82
C VAL A 31 25.21 -22.64 -26.30
N PRO A 32 25.06 -22.40 -24.99
CA PRO A 32 25.00 -21.04 -24.48
C PRO A 32 26.30 -20.38 -24.93
N ASP A 33 26.12 -19.39 -25.79
CA ASP A 33 27.20 -18.64 -26.41
C ASP A 33 28.19 -18.29 -25.30
N ARG A 34 29.41 -18.81 -25.43
CA ARG A 34 30.50 -18.53 -24.49
C ARG A 34 30.87 -17.08 -24.71
N THR A 35 30.13 -16.22 -24.01
CA THR A 35 30.58 -14.96 -23.45
C THR A 35 31.55 -14.21 -24.36
N THR A 36 31.00 -13.40 -25.27
CA THR A 36 31.47 -12.02 -25.35
C THR A 36 31.69 -11.55 -23.91
N PRO A 37 32.84 -10.95 -23.54
CA PRO A 37 33.02 -10.40 -22.21
C PRO A 37 31.79 -9.55 -21.95
N ALA A 38 31.01 -9.91 -20.94
CA ALA A 38 29.88 -9.10 -20.54
C ALA A 38 30.44 -7.69 -20.42
N GLU A 39 30.06 -6.81 -21.35
CA GLU A 39 30.33 -5.39 -21.23
C GLU A 39 29.97 -5.08 -19.80
N ARG A 40 30.96 -4.65 -19.03
CA ARG A 40 30.86 -4.50 -17.58
C ARG A 40 29.59 -3.69 -17.34
N ARG A 41 28.48 -4.37 -17.01
CA ARG A 41 27.18 -3.72 -16.90
C ARG A 41 27.30 -2.84 -15.68
N GLU A 42 27.50 -1.55 -15.94
CA GLU A 42 27.63 -0.59 -14.86
C GLU A 42 26.34 -0.62 -14.07
N SER A 43 26.48 -0.82 -12.76
CA SER A 43 25.33 -0.82 -11.85
C SER A 43 24.55 0.47 -12.06
N SER A 44 23.34 0.35 -12.57
CA SER A 44 22.50 1.50 -12.90
C SER A 44 21.27 1.51 -12.00
N THR A 45 20.83 2.72 -11.69
CA THR A 45 19.65 2.96 -10.87
C THR A 45 18.68 3.83 -11.66
N MET A 46 17.41 3.43 -11.71
CA MET A 46 16.34 4.10 -12.45
C MET A 46 15.09 4.24 -11.59
N ILE A 47 14.14 5.06 -12.05
CA ILE A 47 12.82 5.20 -11.44
C ILE A 47 11.78 4.61 -12.39
N GLY A 48 10.93 3.73 -11.87
CA GLY A 48 9.79 3.17 -12.57
C GLY A 48 8.46 3.49 -11.88
N GLU A 49 7.37 3.21 -12.58
CA GLU A 49 6.00 3.29 -12.07
C GLU A 49 5.35 1.91 -12.13
N VAL A 50 4.74 1.50 -11.01
CA VAL A 50 4.05 0.21 -10.90
C VAL A 50 2.76 0.26 -11.70
N THR A 51 2.62 -0.61 -12.70
CA THR A 51 1.41 -0.73 -13.52
C THR A 51 0.51 -1.87 -13.06
N ASP A 52 1.07 -2.91 -12.46
CA ASP A 52 0.33 -4.05 -11.94
C ASP A 52 1.08 -4.74 -10.79
N THR A 53 0.35 -5.34 -9.86
CA THR A 53 0.89 -6.10 -8.73
C THR A 53 0.46 -7.57 -8.74
N HIS A 54 -0.32 -8.00 -9.73
CA HIS A 54 -0.85 -9.36 -9.84
C HIS A 54 -0.37 -10.04 -11.13
N HIS A 55 0.77 -10.72 -11.06
CA HIS A 55 1.21 -11.55 -12.16
C HIS A 55 0.28 -12.78 -12.32
N PRO A 56 -0.10 -13.17 -13.55
CA PRO A 56 -1.03 -14.28 -13.79
C PRO A 56 -0.55 -15.62 -13.23
N ASP A 57 0.73 -15.96 -13.43
CA ASP A 57 1.25 -17.31 -13.11
C ASP A 57 2.35 -17.37 -12.03
N ALA A 58 2.89 -16.24 -11.57
CA ALA A 58 4.07 -16.18 -10.70
C ALA A 58 3.89 -15.17 -9.55
N MET A 59 3.62 -15.67 -8.34
CA MET A 59 3.40 -14.81 -7.18
C MET A 59 4.65 -14.01 -6.82
N GLY A 60 4.48 -12.71 -6.57
CA GLY A 60 5.55 -11.82 -6.09
C GLY A 60 6.24 -10.98 -7.18
N LEU A 61 5.95 -11.22 -8.47
CA LEU A 61 6.39 -10.33 -9.54
C LEU A 61 5.47 -9.12 -9.66
N ILE A 62 6.09 -7.96 -9.86
CA ILE A 62 5.41 -6.66 -9.97
C ILE A 62 5.69 -6.08 -11.34
N ARG A 63 4.65 -5.63 -12.05
CA ARG A 63 4.78 -5.02 -13.37
C ARG A 63 5.14 -3.56 -13.22
N VAL A 64 6.25 -3.17 -13.83
CA VAL A 64 6.78 -1.81 -13.75
C VAL A 64 7.07 -1.28 -15.14
N LYS A 65 6.71 -0.02 -15.36
CA LYS A 65 7.03 0.75 -16.56
C LYS A 65 8.07 1.82 -16.23
N TRP A 66 9.10 1.97 -17.05
CA TRP A 66 10.14 3.00 -16.90
C TRP A 66 10.68 3.46 -18.26
N ALA A 67 11.35 4.62 -18.28
CA ALA A 67 12.04 5.13 -19.46
C ALA A 67 13.55 4.84 -19.38
N LEU A 68 14.13 4.43 -20.50
CA LEU A 68 15.58 4.32 -20.69
C LEU A 68 16.16 5.68 -21.10
N ARG A 69 17.50 5.80 -21.11
CA ARG A 69 18.20 7.06 -21.43
C ARG A 69 17.97 7.58 -22.85
N ASP A 70 17.56 6.70 -23.76
CA ASP A 70 17.22 6.96 -25.15
C ASP A 70 15.73 7.31 -25.35
N ASP A 71 14.99 7.57 -24.26
CA ASP A 71 13.55 7.82 -24.24
C ASP A 71 12.69 6.59 -24.66
N THR A 72 13.33 5.42 -24.81
CA THR A 72 12.62 4.17 -25.03
C THR A 72 11.93 3.75 -23.74
N THR A 73 10.62 3.53 -23.81
CA THR A 73 9.84 3.03 -22.68
C THR A 73 9.93 1.51 -22.61
N CYS A 74 10.28 1.00 -21.43
CA CYS A 74 10.28 -0.42 -21.11
C CYS A 74 9.17 -0.73 -20.10
N GLU A 75 8.55 -1.89 -20.23
CA GLU A 75 7.61 -2.42 -19.25
C GLU A 75 7.89 -3.92 -19.05
N ARG A 76 8.13 -4.33 -17.80
CA ARG A 76 8.43 -5.74 -17.45
C ARG A 76 7.91 -6.10 -16.07
N TRP A 77 7.73 -7.40 -15.86
CA TRP A 77 7.55 -8.00 -14.54
C TRP A 77 8.91 -8.14 -13.86
N LEU A 78 9.05 -7.57 -12.67
CA LEU A 78 10.31 -7.54 -11.94
C LEU A 78 10.12 -8.13 -10.54
N GLU A 79 11.20 -8.73 -10.03
CA GLU A 79 11.29 -9.15 -8.64
C GLU A 79 11.38 -7.94 -7.70
N CYS A 80 10.84 -8.12 -6.50
CA CYS A 80 10.84 -7.12 -5.45
C CYS A 80 11.62 -7.62 -4.25
N VAL A 81 12.56 -6.80 -3.76
CA VAL A 81 13.29 -7.11 -2.52
C VAL A 81 12.30 -7.27 -1.37
N ASP A 82 12.58 -8.22 -0.49
CA ASP A 82 11.73 -8.51 0.66
C ASP A 82 11.48 -7.26 1.53
N GLY A 83 10.27 -7.17 2.09
CA GLY A 83 9.83 -6.03 2.88
C GLY A 83 9.35 -4.80 2.07
N VAL A 84 9.62 -4.73 0.76
CA VAL A 84 9.06 -3.69 -0.11
C VAL A 84 7.69 -4.13 -0.63
N LYS A 85 6.66 -3.29 -0.45
CA LYS A 85 5.26 -3.60 -0.84
C LYS A 85 4.70 -2.55 -1.80
N PRO A 86 5.08 -2.58 -3.08
CA PRO A 86 4.59 -1.62 -4.07
C PRO A 86 3.10 -1.78 -4.34
N ARG A 87 2.42 -0.66 -4.62
CA ARG A 87 1.04 -0.60 -5.11
C ARG A 87 1.00 0.00 -6.50
N ILE A 88 -0.07 -0.27 -7.24
CA ILE A 88 -0.31 0.34 -8.56
C ILE A 88 -0.24 1.87 -8.44
N GLY A 89 0.56 2.51 -9.31
CA GLY A 89 0.80 3.96 -9.34
C GLY A 89 1.97 4.44 -8.45
N ASP A 90 2.55 3.57 -7.62
CA ASP A 90 3.73 3.90 -6.85
C ASP A 90 4.95 4.11 -7.75
N ARG A 91 5.84 5.04 -7.35
CA ARG A 91 7.16 5.17 -7.94
C ARG A 91 8.13 4.25 -7.22
N VAL A 92 8.89 3.47 -7.96
CA VAL A 92 9.84 2.49 -7.44
C VAL A 92 11.26 2.77 -7.91
N LEU A 93 12.22 2.43 -7.06
CA LEU A 93 13.64 2.43 -7.39
C LEU A 93 14.01 1.08 -8.03
N LEU A 94 14.48 1.13 -9.27
CA LEU A 94 14.97 -0.02 -10.00
C LEU A 94 16.49 -0.06 -9.92
N GLN A 95 17.05 -1.22 -9.59
CA GLN A 95 18.50 -1.45 -9.62
C GLN A 95 18.83 -2.59 -10.58
N SER A 96 19.91 -2.44 -11.34
CA SER A 96 20.54 -3.53 -12.09
C SER A 96 21.90 -3.83 -11.47
N PRO A 97 21.98 -4.80 -10.54
CA PRO A 97 23.27 -5.27 -10.04
C PRO A 97 24.10 -5.88 -11.16
N ALA A 98 25.41 -5.66 -11.15
CA ALA A 98 26.30 -6.16 -12.19
C ALA A 98 26.34 -7.70 -12.29
N ASN A 99 25.99 -8.40 -11.22
CA ASN A 99 25.94 -9.86 -11.14
C ASN A 99 24.52 -10.45 -11.31
N TRP A 100 23.53 -9.63 -11.70
CA TRP A 100 22.14 -10.06 -11.87
C TRP A 100 21.64 -9.72 -13.28
N PRO A 101 20.88 -10.61 -13.95
CA PRO A 101 20.54 -10.43 -15.35
C PRO A 101 19.48 -9.34 -15.60
N GLU A 102 18.61 -9.08 -14.62
CA GLU A 102 17.44 -8.21 -14.75
C GLU A 102 17.47 -7.01 -13.79
N TYR A 103 16.50 -6.12 -13.92
CA TYR A 103 16.25 -5.09 -12.90
C TYR A 103 15.48 -5.70 -11.73
N LEU A 104 15.70 -5.17 -10.54
CA LEU A 104 14.93 -5.50 -9.34
C LEU A 104 14.39 -4.23 -8.69
N ILE A 105 13.24 -4.36 -8.03
CA ILE A 105 12.64 -3.29 -7.23
C ILE A 105 13.33 -3.27 -5.87
N ALA A 106 14.16 -2.25 -5.65
CA ALA A 106 14.96 -2.10 -4.44
C ALA A 106 14.27 -1.24 -3.37
N GLY A 107 13.24 -0.48 -3.74
CA GLY A 107 12.54 0.38 -2.79
C GLY A 107 11.43 1.23 -3.42
N LEU A 108 10.67 1.90 -2.55
CA LEU A 108 9.62 2.85 -2.94
C LEU A 108 10.14 4.27 -2.86
N LEU A 109 9.88 5.06 -3.90
CA LEU A 109 10.11 6.49 -3.90
C LEU A 109 8.81 7.19 -3.52
N MET A 110 8.71 7.58 -2.25
CA MET A 110 7.58 8.38 -1.76
C MET A 110 7.52 9.71 -2.52
N ARG A 111 6.36 10.02 -3.12
CA ARG A 111 6.13 11.33 -3.71
C ARG A 111 6.18 12.38 -2.59
N LYS A 112 6.80 13.54 -2.83
CA LYS A 112 6.70 14.68 -1.91
C LYS A 112 5.22 14.95 -1.62
N GLY A 113 4.83 14.93 -0.35
CA GLY A 113 3.44 15.09 0.09
C GLY A 113 2.63 13.81 0.25
N HIS A 114 3.23 12.62 0.06
CA HIS A 114 2.61 11.34 0.35
C HIS A 114 3.37 10.61 1.47
N GLY A 115 2.68 10.38 2.57
CA GLY A 115 3.15 9.74 3.80
C GLY A 115 2.11 9.98 4.88
N ASP A 116 2.11 9.18 5.95
CA ASP A 116 1.29 9.52 7.11
C ASP A 116 1.68 10.92 7.59
N PRO A 117 0.73 11.82 7.84
CA PRO A 117 1.05 13.16 8.29
C PRO A 117 1.90 13.04 9.56
N VAL A 118 3.18 13.42 9.46
CA VAL A 118 4.02 13.62 10.63
C VAL A 118 3.31 14.69 11.45
N GLN A 119 2.71 14.29 12.56
CA GLN A 119 2.11 15.26 13.47
C GLN A 119 3.23 16.21 13.88
N PRO A 120 3.10 17.52 13.63
CA PRO A 120 4.10 18.47 14.09
C PRO A 120 4.19 18.31 15.61
N VAL A 121 5.42 18.20 16.12
CA VAL A 121 5.65 18.27 17.56
C VAL A 121 5.34 19.70 17.97
N VAL A 122 4.12 19.91 18.47
CA VAL A 122 3.66 21.20 18.99
C VAL A 122 4.07 21.26 20.44
N GLU A 123 5.12 22.03 20.75
CA GLU A 123 5.43 22.37 22.13
C GLU A 123 4.41 23.42 22.63
N PRO A 124 3.78 23.22 23.80
CA PRO A 124 2.82 24.19 24.31
C PRO A 124 3.57 25.45 24.76
N ALA A 125 3.21 26.61 24.20
CA ALA A 125 3.74 27.90 24.63
C ALA A 125 3.43 28.22 26.11
N MET A 126 2.46 27.54 26.70
CA MET A 126 2.11 27.59 28.12
C MET A 126 1.46 26.25 28.52
N ALA A 127 1.87 25.68 29.66
CA ALA A 127 1.31 24.45 30.20
C ALA A 127 0.78 24.67 31.63
N LEU A 128 -0.44 24.21 31.88
CA LEU A 128 -1.06 24.20 33.21
C LEU A 128 -1.18 22.74 33.68
N SER A 129 -0.55 22.40 34.80
CA SER A 129 -0.64 21.06 35.40
C SER A 129 -1.79 21.00 36.40
N LEU A 130 -2.68 20.02 36.23
CA LEU A 130 -3.78 19.74 37.16
C LEU A 130 -3.36 18.70 38.20
N GLU A 131 -3.61 18.99 39.46
CA GLU A 131 -3.51 17.98 40.53
C GLU A 131 -4.62 16.92 40.38
N ALA A 132 -4.40 15.75 40.98
CA ALA A 132 -5.40 14.70 41.04
C ALA A 132 -6.71 15.22 41.67
N GLY A 133 -7.83 14.99 40.99
CA GLY A 133 -9.15 15.43 41.44
C GLY A 133 -9.46 16.92 41.23
N LYS A 134 -8.57 17.70 40.60
CA LYS A 134 -8.83 19.09 40.20
C LYS A 134 -9.30 19.20 38.75
N CYS A 135 -9.90 20.34 38.43
CA CYS A 135 -10.35 20.68 37.08
C CYS A 135 -10.02 22.14 36.76
N VAL A 136 -9.93 22.46 35.47
CA VAL A 136 -10.02 23.84 34.97
C VAL A 136 -11.49 24.13 34.71
N GLN A 137 -12.00 25.24 35.21
CA GLN A 137 -13.39 25.66 34.99
C GLN A 137 -13.43 27.08 34.47
N ILE A 138 -14.22 27.31 33.43
CA ILE A 138 -14.60 28.63 32.94
C ILE A 138 -16.02 28.91 33.40
N ALA A 139 -16.21 30.05 34.04
CA ALA A 139 -17.51 30.54 34.50
C ALA A 139 -17.84 31.88 33.84
N ASP A 140 -19.12 32.23 33.81
CA ASP A 140 -19.56 33.56 33.39
C ASP A 140 -19.29 34.63 34.46
N ALA A 141 -19.64 35.88 34.16
CA ALA A 141 -19.44 37.01 35.06
C ALA A 141 -20.24 36.91 36.38
N SER A 142 -21.28 36.07 36.43
CA SER A 142 -22.04 35.77 37.65
C SER A 142 -21.50 34.56 38.43
N GLY A 143 -20.44 33.92 37.93
CA GLY A 143 -19.85 32.74 38.54
C GLY A 143 -20.55 31.42 38.17
N CYS A 144 -21.49 31.43 37.22
CA CYS A 144 -22.12 30.19 36.76
C CYS A 144 -21.17 29.43 35.81
N PRO A 145 -20.94 28.12 36.02
CA PRO A 145 -20.00 27.35 35.23
C PRO A 145 -20.48 27.12 33.79
N LEU A 146 -19.59 27.31 32.82
CA LEU A 146 -19.85 27.14 31.40
C LEU A 146 -19.13 25.91 30.84
N LEU A 147 -17.84 25.78 31.13
CA LEU A 147 -16.96 24.73 30.62
C LEU A 147 -16.10 24.19 31.76
N GLN A 148 -15.85 22.89 31.77
CA GLN A 148 -14.91 22.24 32.67
C GLN A 148 -14.03 21.26 31.92
N VAL A 149 -12.73 21.26 32.23
CA VAL A 149 -11.76 20.27 31.77
C VAL A 149 -11.18 19.56 32.99
N ARG A 150 -11.30 18.23 33.03
CA ARG A 150 -10.73 17.41 34.11
C ARG A 150 -9.96 16.22 33.56
N ALA A 151 -8.97 15.75 34.32
CA ALA A 151 -8.40 14.43 34.11
C ALA A 151 -9.32 13.37 34.69
N SER A 152 -9.45 12.23 34.02
CA SER A 152 -10.10 11.03 34.52
C SER A 152 -9.26 9.78 34.19
N PRO A 153 -9.52 8.62 34.84
CA PRO A 153 -8.80 7.39 34.54
C PRO A 153 -8.88 6.96 33.06
N ASP A 154 -10.00 7.27 32.41
CA ASP A 154 -10.25 6.92 31.00
C ASP A 154 -9.77 8.01 30.03
N GLY A 155 -9.11 9.06 30.53
CA GLY A 155 -8.59 10.18 29.75
C GLY A 155 -9.19 11.55 30.11
N PRO A 156 -8.80 12.61 29.38
CA PRO A 156 -9.30 13.96 29.63
C PRO A 156 -10.79 14.06 29.27
N VAL A 157 -11.56 14.71 30.14
CA VAL A 157 -12.99 14.96 29.93
C VAL A 157 -13.24 16.45 29.86
N VAL A 158 -13.88 16.86 28.77
CA VAL A 158 -14.40 18.22 28.58
C VAL A 158 -15.91 18.18 28.78
N THR A 159 -16.43 18.96 29.72
CA THR A 159 -17.86 19.03 30.06
C THR A 159 -18.38 20.43 29.86
N LEU A 160 -19.48 20.56 29.12
CA LEU A 160 -20.22 21.82 28.93
C LEU A 160 -21.37 21.81 29.95
N LEU A 161 -21.30 22.71 30.94
CA LEU A 161 -22.03 22.59 32.22
C LEU A 161 -23.37 23.35 32.26
N ASN A 162 -23.72 24.07 31.19
CA ASN A 162 -24.97 24.82 31.11
C ASN A 162 -26.03 24.08 30.27
N ARG A 163 -27.29 24.48 30.43
CA ARG A 163 -28.41 23.98 29.59
C ARG A 163 -28.34 24.63 28.22
N ASN A 164 -28.68 23.87 27.18
CA ASN A 164 -28.72 24.31 25.78
C ASN A 164 -27.36 24.81 25.28
N VAL A 165 -26.49 23.86 24.93
CA VAL A 165 -25.14 24.15 24.47
C VAL A 165 -25.10 24.22 22.95
N ASN A 166 -24.50 25.28 22.42
CA ASN A 166 -24.26 25.46 20.99
C ASN A 166 -22.76 25.42 20.69
N ILE A 167 -22.38 24.75 19.60
CA ILE A 167 -21.03 24.78 19.05
C ILE A 167 -21.12 25.48 17.69
N GLU A 168 -20.79 26.76 17.66
CA GLU A 168 -20.82 27.59 16.46
C GLU A 168 -19.42 27.77 15.89
N VAL A 169 -19.27 27.53 14.59
CA VAL A 169 -18.01 27.72 13.87
C VAL A 169 -18.26 28.54 12.61
N ALA A 170 -17.40 29.53 12.35
CA ALA A 170 -17.50 30.34 11.13
C ALA A 170 -17.12 29.57 9.86
N GLY A 171 -16.37 28.47 10.02
CA GLY A 171 -15.88 27.64 8.91
C GLY A 171 -16.27 26.18 9.10
N LYS A 172 -15.26 25.31 9.15
CA LYS A 172 -15.44 23.86 9.16
C LYS A 172 -15.20 23.27 10.55
N LEU A 173 -16.20 22.59 11.09
CA LEU A 173 -16.04 21.69 12.23
C LEU A 173 -15.66 20.28 11.74
N ARG A 174 -14.63 19.68 12.34
CA ARG A 174 -14.24 18.28 12.10
C ARG A 174 -14.12 17.57 13.44
N LEU A 175 -14.83 16.46 13.58
CA LEU A 175 -14.67 15.50 14.68
C LEU A 175 -13.96 14.27 14.11
N SER A 176 -12.97 13.73 14.82
CA SER A 176 -12.18 12.59 14.35
C SER A 176 -11.75 11.76 15.56
N ALA A 177 -12.07 10.47 15.51
CA ALA A 177 -11.79 9.50 16.55
C ALA A 177 -11.83 8.09 15.93
N GLN A 178 -11.32 7.09 16.66
CA GLN A 178 -11.48 5.69 16.27
C GLN A 178 -12.95 5.24 16.33
N SER A 179 -13.68 5.72 17.35
CA SER A 179 -15.14 5.58 17.49
C SER A 179 -15.74 6.94 17.81
N LEU A 180 -16.88 7.27 17.21
CA LEU A 180 -17.66 8.47 17.49
C LEU A 180 -19.08 8.04 17.86
N GLU A 181 -19.50 8.39 19.06
CA GLU A 181 -20.84 8.10 19.58
C GLU A 181 -21.61 9.40 19.79
N LEU A 182 -22.85 9.44 19.28
CA LEU A 182 -23.78 10.55 19.45
C LEU A 182 -25.07 9.99 20.04
N GLU A 183 -25.31 10.29 21.32
CA GLU A 183 -26.49 9.83 22.04
C GLU A 183 -27.44 11.00 22.31
N GLY A 184 -28.65 10.88 21.79
CA GLY A 184 -29.76 11.74 22.21
C GLY A 184 -30.52 11.06 23.32
N GLY A 185 -30.84 11.78 24.39
CA GLY A 185 -31.72 11.28 25.45
C GLY A 185 -33.15 11.08 24.94
N ARG A 186 -34.15 11.43 25.76
CA ARG A 186 -35.58 11.27 25.37
C ARG A 186 -35.97 11.98 24.05
N GLY A 187 -35.23 13.01 23.66
CA GLY A 187 -35.48 13.78 22.43
C GLY A 187 -34.84 13.19 21.17
N GLY A 188 -33.99 12.17 21.28
CA GLY A 188 -33.24 11.63 20.15
C GLY A 188 -32.20 12.60 19.58
N VAL A 189 -31.74 12.31 18.35
CA VAL A 189 -30.74 13.10 17.62
C VAL A 189 -31.39 13.63 16.34
N ASP A 190 -31.29 14.93 16.13
CA ASP A 190 -31.79 15.61 14.92
C ASP A 190 -30.60 16.19 14.13
N ILE A 191 -30.50 15.86 12.85
CA ILE A 191 -29.43 16.30 11.95
C ILE A 191 -30.07 17.10 10.83
N ARG A 192 -29.77 18.41 10.77
CA ARG A 192 -30.29 19.33 9.77
C ARG A 192 -29.14 19.98 8.99
N THR A 193 -29.37 20.16 7.70
CA THR A 193 -28.46 20.84 6.78
C THR A 193 -29.28 21.67 5.80
N GLU A 194 -28.76 22.79 5.34
CA GLU A 194 -29.37 23.59 4.26
C GLU A 194 -29.07 22.99 2.88
N ALA A 195 -28.01 22.20 2.77
CA ALA A 195 -27.53 21.58 1.55
C ALA A 195 -27.53 20.05 1.69
N ASP A 196 -26.59 19.37 1.03
CA ASP A 196 -26.53 17.91 1.05
C ASP A 196 -25.97 17.36 2.38
N THR A 197 -26.55 16.24 2.84
CA THR A 197 -25.93 15.36 3.83
C THR A 197 -25.38 14.13 3.14
N VAL A 198 -24.10 13.82 3.38
CA VAL A 198 -23.47 12.60 2.85
C VAL A 198 -23.00 11.73 4.01
N VAL A 199 -23.57 10.54 4.15
CA VAL A 199 -23.13 9.51 5.10
C VAL A 199 -22.39 8.43 4.32
N ARG A 200 -21.09 8.26 4.61
CA ARG A 200 -20.25 7.21 4.00
C ARG A 200 -19.90 6.17 5.04
N SER A 201 -20.37 4.96 4.84
CA SER A 201 -20.04 3.81 5.68
C SER A 201 -20.06 2.56 4.83
N ARG A 202 -19.36 1.50 5.29
CA ARG A 202 -19.54 0.16 4.73
C ARG A 202 -20.94 -0.38 5.01
N TYR A 203 -21.52 -0.01 6.16
CA TYR A 203 -22.86 -0.42 6.58
C TYR A 203 -23.58 0.75 7.24
N VAL A 204 -24.83 0.97 6.84
CA VAL A 204 -25.75 1.91 7.48
C VAL A 204 -26.96 1.12 7.96
N ARG A 205 -27.24 1.20 9.25
CA ARG A 205 -28.42 0.60 9.86
C ARG A 205 -29.33 1.73 10.36
N LEU A 206 -30.56 1.75 9.87
CA LEU A 206 -31.62 2.61 10.35
C LEU A 206 -32.61 1.68 11.06
N ASN A 207 -32.94 2.00 12.31
CA ASN A 207 -33.95 1.28 13.08
C ASN A 207 -35.19 2.14 13.23
#